data_AF-A0A496X9E6-F1
#
_entry.id   AF-A0A496X9E6-F1
#
_cell.length_a   1.000
_cell.length_b   1.000
_cell.length_c   1.000
_cell.angle_alpha   90.00
_cell.angle_beta   90.00
_cell.angle_gamma   90.00
#
_symmetry.space_group_name_H-M   'P 1'
#
loop_
_entity.id
_entity.type
_entity.pdbx_description
1 polymer ?
#
loop_
_entity_poly.entity_id
_entity_poly.type
_entity_poly.pdbx_seq_one_letter_code
_entity_poly.pdbx_strand_id
1 'polypeptide(L)' 'MEMGKETVNQSSENETLDFHEAAILNEDGSETPITEDMIQDACKRLNQASPDTKESDSSPA' A
#
# COMPACT_ATOMS: atom_id res chain seq x y z
N MET A 1 -15.81 31.71 -14.57
CA MET A 1 -15.55 30.50 -13.76
C MET A 1 -14.08 30.21 -13.94
N GLU A 2 -13.27 30.59 -12.95
CA GLU A 2 -11.81 30.39 -12.96
C GLU A 2 -11.56 28.97 -12.49
N MET A 3 -11.02 28.13 -13.38
CA MET A 3 -10.65 26.74 -13.08
C MET A 3 -9.44 26.78 -12.13
N GLY A 4 -9.57 26.11 -10.98
CA GLY A 4 -8.55 26.08 -9.94
C GLY A 4 -7.22 25.60 -10.49
N LYS A 5 -6.19 26.42 -10.31
CA LYS A 5 -4.79 26.09 -10.58
C LYS A 5 -4.31 24.99 -9.63
N GLU A 6 -4.41 23.75 -10.08
CA GLU A 6 -3.69 22.62 -9.52
C GLU A 6 -2.19 22.90 -9.65
N THR A 7 -1.58 23.26 -8.52
CA THR A 7 -0.17 23.59 -8.45
C THR A 7 0.56 22.28 -8.26
N VAL A 8 1.00 21.67 -9.38
CA VAL A 8 1.94 20.55 -9.35
C VAL A 8 3.28 21.10 -8.86
N ASN A 9 3.51 21.01 -7.54
CA ASN A 9 4.83 21.22 -6.97
C ASN A 9 5.66 19.98 -7.27
N GLN A 10 6.44 20.06 -8.35
CA GLN A 10 7.66 19.27 -8.48
C GLN A 10 8.71 19.94 -7.59
N SER A 11 8.89 19.47 -6.37
CA SER A 11 9.99 19.89 -5.50
C SER A 11 10.87 18.69 -5.14
N SER A 12 12.13 18.79 -5.56
CA SER A 12 13.35 18.43 -4.83
C SER A 12 13.43 17.10 -4.06
N GLU A 13 14.46 16.32 -4.43
CA GLU A 13 15.26 15.45 -3.57
C GLU A 13 15.05 15.68 -2.05
N ASN A 14 14.54 14.64 -1.36
CA ASN A 14 14.25 14.61 0.08
C ASN A 14 13.04 15.43 0.54
N GLU A 15 11.95 15.45 -0.21
CA GLU A 15 10.65 15.66 0.41
C GLU A 15 10.44 14.57 1.45
N THR A 16 10.44 14.96 2.72
CA THR A 16 9.93 14.15 3.83
C THR A 16 8.52 13.76 3.46
N LEU A 17 8.40 12.58 2.85
CA LEU A 17 7.14 12.03 2.40
C LEU A 17 6.16 12.14 3.56
N ASP A 18 5.07 12.87 3.30
CA ASP A 18 4.08 13.19 4.29
C ASP A 18 3.20 11.96 4.53
N PHE A 19 3.72 10.99 5.28
CA PHE A 19 3.06 9.71 5.58
C PHE A 19 2.09 9.87 6.75
N HIS A 20 1.12 10.77 6.64
CA HIS A 20 0.20 11.13 7.73
C HIS A 20 -0.93 10.13 8.03
N GLU A 21 -0.95 8.92 7.45
CA GLU A 21 -2.14 8.06 7.60
C GLU A 21 -1.89 6.62 8.12
N ALA A 22 -0.75 5.97 7.83
CA ALA A 22 -0.49 4.62 8.34
C ALA A 22 1.01 4.29 8.49
N ALA A 23 1.39 3.81 9.67
CA ALA A 23 2.74 3.37 10.00
C ALA A 23 2.69 2.04 10.78
N ILE A 24 3.76 1.26 10.70
CA ILE A 24 4.01 0.13 11.59
C ILE A 24 4.62 0.68 12.88
N LEU A 25 3.99 0.37 14.02
CA LEU A 25 4.54 0.65 15.33
C LEU A 25 5.48 -0.49 15.74
N ASN A 26 6.75 -0.18 15.96
CA ASN A 26 7.76 -1.13 16.40
C ASN A 26 7.74 -1.31 17.92
N GLU A 27 8.36 -2.38 18.41
CA GLU A 27 8.41 -2.71 19.85
C GLU A 27 9.14 -1.64 20.69
N ASP A 28 10.09 -0.93 20.09
CA ASP A 28 10.80 0.18 20.72
C ASP A 28 10.00 1.49 20.74
N GLY A 29 8.77 1.48 20.21
CA GLY A 29 7.89 2.62 20.10
C GLY A 29 8.19 3.53 18.92
N SER A 30 9.15 3.18 18.05
CA SER A 30 9.38 3.91 16.80
C SER A 30 8.31 3.60 15.76
N GLU A 31 8.05 4.55 14.86
CA GLU A 31 7.12 4.40 13.76
C GLU A 31 7.88 4.24 12.44
N THR A 32 7.48 3.24 11.64
CA THR A 32 7.98 3.02 10.28
C THR A 32 6.84 3.23 9.29
N PRO A 33 6.93 4.23 8.38
CA PRO A 33 5.89 4.47 7.40
C PRO A 33 5.58 3.24 6.54
N ILE A 34 4.30 2.99 6.26
CA ILE A 34 3.93 1.95 5.29
C ILE A 34 4.14 2.50 3.89
N THR A 35 5.03 1.88 3.14
CA THR A 35 5.34 2.25 1.76
C THR A 35 4.59 1.36 0.76
N GLU A 36 4.45 1.84 -0.48
CA GLU A 36 3.85 1.08 -1.58
C GLU A 36 4.57 -0.26 -1.81
N ASP A 37 5.90 -0.29 -1.73
CA ASP A 37 6.69 -1.52 -1.91
C ASP A 37 6.33 -2.58 -0.85
N MET A 38 6.12 -2.15 0.40
CA MET A 38 5.70 -3.05 1.49
C MET A 38 4.31 -3.66 1.23
N ILE A 39 3.39 -2.87 0.66
CA ILE A 39 2.05 -3.34 0.27
C ILE A 39 2.16 -4.38 -0.83
N GLN A 40 2.92 -4.10 -1.89
CA GLN A 40 3.09 -5.02 -3.00
C GLN A 40 3.70 -6.36 -2.56
N ASP A 41 4.70 -6.32 -1.69
CA ASP A 41 5.31 -7.53 -1.16
C ASP A 41 4.37 -8.32 -0.25
N ALA A 42 3.56 -7.64 0.57
CA ALA A 42 2.53 -8.29 1.37
C ALA A 42 1.49 -8.98 0.48
N CYS A 43 0.98 -8.31 -0.57
CA CYS A 43 0.03 -8.90 -1.52
C CYS A 43 0.62 -10.12 -2.25
N LYS A 44 1.89 -10.06 -2.69
CA LYS A 44 2.56 -11.21 -3.32
C LYS A 44 2.63 -12.40 -2.36
N ARG A 45 3.00 -12.18 -1.10
CA ARG A 45 3.07 -13.24 -0.07
C ARG A 45 1.70 -13.85 0.20
N LEU A 46 0.65 -13.04 0.30
CA LEU A 46 -0.72 -13.54 0.50
C LEU A 46 -1.18 -14.43 -0.66
N ASN A 47 -0.89 -14.03 -1.90
CA ASN A 47 -1.20 -14.82 -3.10
C ASN A 47 -0.37 -16.12 -3.21
N GLN A 48 0.81 -16.16 -2.61
CA GLN A 48 1.64 -17.37 -2.54
C GLN A 48 1.26 -18.28 -1.36
N ALA A 49 0.69 -17.71 -0.30
CA ALA A 49 0.32 -18.39 0.93
C ALA A 49 -1.07 -19.06 0.87
N SER A 50 -1.83 -18.91 -0.22
CA SER A 50 -3.00 -19.73 -0.48
C SER A 50 -2.57 -21.09 -1.06
N PRO A 51 -2.52 -22.20 -0.28
CA PRO A 51 -2.73 -23.48 -0.92
C PRO A 51 -4.12 -23.40 -1.54
N ASP A 52 -4.21 -23.75 -2.82
CA ASP A 52 -5.43 -23.92 -3.57
C ASP A 52 -6.60 -24.50 -2.72
N THR A 53 -7.39 -23.66 -2.06
CA THR A 53 -8.84 -23.88 -2.05
C THR A 53 -9.30 -23.34 -3.38
N LYS A 54 -8.99 -24.09 -4.44
CA LYS A 54 -9.86 -24.14 -5.59
C LYS A 54 -11.18 -24.65 -5.05
N GLU A 55 -12.02 -23.74 -4.59
CA GLU A 55 -13.46 -23.90 -4.66
C GLU A 55 -13.76 -24.00 -6.16
N SER A 56 -13.53 -25.19 -6.71
CA SER A 56 -14.21 -25.65 -7.88
C SER A 56 -15.68 -25.73 -7.48
N ASP A 57 -16.36 -24.58 -7.54
CA ASP A 57 -17.80 -24.52 -7.73
C ASP A 57 -18.08 -24.99 -9.17
N SER A 58 -17.73 -26.25 -9.43
CA SER A 58 -18.36 -27.05 -10.45
C SER A 58 -19.75 -27.35 -9.91
N SER A 59 -20.65 -26.37 -10.06
CA SER A 59 -22.08 -26.58 -10.00
C SER A 59 -22.43 -27.72 -10.98
N PRO A 60 -22.90 -28.89 -10.50
CA PRO A 60 -23.43 -29.89 -11.40
C PRO A 60 -24.73 -29.37 -12.02
N ALA A 61 -24.87 -29.61 -13.32
CA ALA A 61 -26.00 -29.24 -14.16
C ALA A 61 -27.33 -29.86 -13.70
#